data_AF-A0A9Q4GLI0-F1
#
_entry.id   AF-A0A9Q4GLI0-F1
#
_cell.length_a   1.000
_cell.length_b   1.000
_cell.length_c   1.000
_cell.angle_alpha   90.00
_cell.angle_beta   90.00
_cell.angle_gamma   90.00
#
_symmetry.space_group_name_H-M   'P 1'
#
loop_
_entity.id
_entity.type
_entity.pdbx_description
1 polymer ?
#
loop_
_entity_poly.entity_id
_entity_poly.type
_entity_poly.pdbx_seq_one_letter_code
_entity_poly.pdbx_strand_id
1 'polypeptide(L)'
;MHAPRIDRRWLAVVPSTLILGWVFTRIGLPAGWVIAAILVAATAAVATGRSINLPGPASRAARAVIAILAAAPLTATPATQLVNFLIPGLVVSAATIGIGVAGGLLLHHAHREISRSTGVLSMLAGGASVMPFLARDTGADYRYVTLTQYLRLLAVMLSLPLAAMLIGFDTHPTADTATDFSWIGLLVLLIIMAVGQPVGTRLHVPAPSILGPMLLTVLAHTLLDDRLTLALPGAVTAVAFMAIGWMAGGALSVPALKSFARTLPATLLFIAALMAGCAATALLLTWWLGVPYLDAYLATSPGGLETALIIADEADSGPVVAAVQIIRLIGVLILAGWMPQVLHRIARVRHPARR
;
A
#
# COMPACT_ATOMS: atom_id res chain seq x y z
N MET A 1 3.88 30.67 8.87
CA MET A 1 3.26 29.53 8.17
C MET A 1 3.14 29.88 6.70
N HIS A 2 3.99 29.34 5.83
CA HIS A 2 3.91 29.58 4.39
C HIS A 2 2.79 28.70 3.83
N ALA A 3 1.74 29.30 3.28
CA ALA A 3 0.69 28.55 2.60
C ALA A 3 1.33 27.66 1.51
N PRO A 4 0.96 26.37 1.40
CA PRO A 4 1.51 25.51 0.36
C PRO A 4 1.05 26.07 -1.00
N ARG A 5 1.95 26.74 -1.73
CA ARG A 5 1.68 27.16 -3.11
C ARG A 5 1.43 25.89 -3.92
N ILE A 6 0.20 25.74 -4.39
CA ILE A 6 -0.19 24.65 -5.29
C ILE A 6 0.73 24.74 -6.51
N ASP A 7 1.49 23.68 -6.76
CA ASP A 7 2.41 23.61 -7.89
C ASP A 7 1.62 23.77 -9.19
N ARG A 8 1.99 24.72 -10.06
CA ARG A 8 1.31 24.96 -11.35
C ARG A 8 1.28 23.70 -12.22
N ARG A 9 2.17 22.75 -11.97
CA ARG A 9 2.20 21.44 -12.63
C ARG A 9 0.92 20.63 -12.44
N TRP A 10 0.17 20.84 -11.35
CA TRP A 10 -1.14 20.21 -11.16
C TRP A 10 -2.14 20.57 -12.26
N LEU A 11 -2.00 21.73 -12.90
CA LEU A 11 -2.81 22.13 -14.06
C LEU A 11 -2.58 21.25 -15.29
N ALA A 12 -1.42 20.60 -15.40
CA ALA A 12 -1.14 19.63 -16.46
C ALA A 12 -1.42 18.20 -15.99
N VAL A 13 -1.02 17.84 -14.77
CA VAL A 13 -1.16 16.48 -14.23
C VAL A 13 -2.62 16.06 -14.13
N VAL A 14 -3.50 16.90 -13.57
CA VAL A 14 -4.93 16.54 -13.40
C VAL A 14 -5.62 16.24 -14.74
N PRO A 15 -5.64 17.14 -15.74
CA PRO A 15 -6.32 16.85 -17.00
C PRO A 15 -5.69 15.68 -17.77
N SER A 16 -4.35 15.54 -17.75
CA SER A 16 -3.70 14.39 -18.38
C SER A 16 -4.08 13.07 -17.71
N THR A 17 -4.21 13.03 -16.37
CA THR A 17 -4.73 11.86 -15.66
C THR A 17 -6.18 11.57 -16.01
N LEU A 18 -7.04 12.59 -16.14
CA LEU A 18 -8.44 12.40 -16.51
C LEU A 18 -8.58 11.80 -17.92
N ILE A 19 -7.83 12.33 -18.89
CA ILE A 19 -7.83 11.82 -20.28
C ILE A 19 -7.34 10.37 -20.31
N LEU A 20 -6.19 10.09 -19.69
CA LEU A 20 -5.59 8.76 -19.71
C LEU A 20 -6.43 7.74 -18.91
N GLY A 21 -7.01 8.15 -17.78
CA GLY A 21 -7.91 7.32 -16.98
C GLY A 21 -9.18 6.96 -17.74
N TRP A 22 -9.76 7.90 -18.49
CA TRP A 22 -10.89 7.63 -19.37
C TRP A 22 -10.54 6.64 -20.48
N VAL A 23 -9.36 6.79 -21.11
CA VAL A 23 -8.86 5.82 -22.12
C VAL A 23 -8.68 4.43 -21.52
N PHE A 24 -8.08 4.31 -20.34
CA PHE A 24 -7.90 3.01 -19.67
C PHE A 24 -9.22 2.38 -19.25
N THR A 25 -10.21 3.19 -18.85
CA THR A 25 -11.57 2.72 -18.58
C THR A 25 -12.20 2.11 -19.84
N ARG A 26 -11.97 2.71 -21.02
CA ARG A 26 -12.45 2.17 -22.31
C ARG A 26 -11.78 0.88 -22.74
N ILE A 27 -10.53 0.68 -22.34
CA ILE A 27 -9.75 -0.54 -22.61
C ILE A 27 -10.15 -1.67 -21.65
N GLY A 28 -10.96 -1.39 -20.62
CA GLY A 28 -11.32 -2.37 -19.59
C GLY A 28 -10.15 -2.69 -18.67
N LEU A 29 -9.22 -1.74 -18.49
CA LEU A 29 -8.01 -1.96 -17.70
C LEU A 29 -8.34 -1.84 -16.20
N PRO A 30 -8.16 -2.90 -15.39
CA PRO A 30 -8.47 -2.87 -13.96
C PRO A 30 -7.66 -1.78 -13.27
N ALA A 31 -8.28 -1.07 -12.32
CA ALA A 31 -7.64 0.07 -11.64
C ALA A 31 -7.01 1.13 -12.58
N GLY A 32 -7.58 1.32 -13.79
CA GLY A 32 -7.04 2.22 -14.81
C GLY A 32 -6.79 3.65 -14.32
N TRP A 33 -7.64 4.19 -13.46
CA TRP A 33 -7.44 5.52 -12.86
C TRP A 33 -6.17 5.63 -12.01
N VAL A 34 -5.83 4.58 -11.25
CA VAL A 34 -4.58 4.53 -10.46
C VAL A 34 -3.38 4.50 -11.39
N ILE A 35 -3.41 3.63 -12.40
CA ILE A 35 -2.30 3.48 -13.37
C ILE A 35 -2.09 4.79 -14.14
N ALA A 36 -3.18 5.42 -14.61
CA ALA A 36 -3.11 6.71 -15.28
C ALA A 36 -2.48 7.78 -14.39
N ALA A 37 -2.90 7.86 -13.12
CA ALA A 37 -2.34 8.82 -12.16
C ALA A 37 -0.85 8.57 -11.90
N ILE A 38 -0.45 7.31 -11.75
CA ILE A 38 0.95 6.91 -11.57
C ILE A 38 1.78 7.34 -12.77
N LEU A 39 1.38 6.97 -13.99
CA LEU A 39 2.14 7.23 -15.21
C LEU A 39 2.29 8.74 -15.45
N VAL A 40 1.21 9.50 -15.28
CA VAL A 40 1.23 10.95 -15.47
C VAL A 40 2.07 11.65 -14.41
N ALA A 41 1.95 11.26 -13.13
CA ALA A 41 2.75 11.86 -12.07
C ALA A 41 4.24 11.48 -12.18
N ALA A 42 4.56 10.22 -12.51
CA ALA A 42 5.92 9.77 -12.70
C ALA A 42 6.58 10.45 -13.91
N THR A 43 5.90 10.53 -15.05
CA THR A 43 6.42 11.22 -16.24
C THR A 43 6.63 12.71 -15.97
N ALA A 44 5.69 13.38 -15.31
CA ALA A 44 5.84 14.79 -14.93
C ALA A 44 6.99 15.00 -13.92
N ALA A 45 7.16 14.11 -12.93
CA ALA A 45 8.25 14.19 -11.97
C ALA A 45 9.62 13.95 -12.62
N VAL A 46 9.68 13.02 -13.59
CA VAL A 46 10.90 12.74 -14.37
C VAL A 46 11.24 13.87 -15.32
N ALA A 47 10.27 14.34 -16.11
CA ALA A 47 10.51 15.42 -17.09
C ALA A 47 10.95 16.72 -16.42
N THR A 48 10.44 17.00 -15.22
CA THR A 48 10.74 18.26 -14.51
C THR A 48 11.88 18.17 -13.50
N GLY A 49 12.45 16.98 -13.28
CA GLY A 49 13.56 16.78 -12.35
C GLY A 49 13.22 16.97 -10.86
N ARG A 50 11.94 17.13 -10.49
CA ARG A 50 11.50 17.36 -9.11
C ARG A 50 10.29 16.48 -8.79
N SER A 51 10.26 15.94 -7.56
CA SER A 51 9.09 15.18 -7.09
C SER A 51 7.84 16.06 -7.00
N ILE A 52 6.70 15.48 -7.35
CA ILE A 52 5.40 16.11 -7.25
C ILE A 52 4.74 15.56 -5.99
N ASN A 53 4.63 16.41 -4.98
CA ASN A 53 4.05 16.00 -3.70
C ASN A 53 2.61 16.46 -3.63
N LEU A 54 1.71 15.50 -3.37
CA LEU A 54 0.32 15.81 -3.07
C LEU A 54 0.23 16.57 -1.73
N PRO A 55 -0.57 17.64 -1.61
CA PRO A 55 -0.72 18.38 -0.37
C PRO A 55 -1.13 17.46 0.79
N GLY A 56 -0.55 17.68 1.97
CA GLY A 56 -0.78 16.84 3.15
C GLY A 56 -2.25 16.53 3.45
N PRO A 57 -3.19 17.51 3.41
CA PRO A 57 -4.62 17.24 3.60
C PRO A 57 -5.21 16.29 2.56
N ALA A 58 -4.86 16.45 1.28
CA ALA A 58 -5.36 15.59 0.20
C ALA A 58 -4.83 14.16 0.32
N SER A 59 -3.55 13.99 0.67
CA SER A 59 -2.95 12.67 0.93
C SER A 59 -3.61 11.96 2.12
N ARG A 60 -3.99 12.70 3.16
CA ARG A 60 -4.72 12.15 4.32
C ARG A 60 -6.13 11.74 3.95
N ALA A 61 -6.85 12.60 3.23
CA ALA A 61 -8.20 12.32 2.76
C ALA A 61 -8.23 11.07 1.86
N ALA A 62 -7.31 10.95 0.91
CA ALA A 62 -7.19 9.78 0.05
C ALA A 62 -6.98 8.49 0.87
N ARG A 63 -6.02 8.48 1.80
CA ARG A 63 -5.79 7.32 2.68
C ARG A 63 -6.99 6.97 3.56
N ALA A 64 -7.75 7.97 4.02
CA ALA A 64 -8.96 7.74 4.80
C ALA A 64 -10.07 7.09 3.96
N VAL A 65 -10.27 7.53 2.72
CA VAL A 65 -11.21 6.90 1.77
C VAL A 65 -10.84 5.43 1.55
N ILE A 66 -9.58 5.15 1.28
CA ILE A 66 -9.07 3.78 1.11
C ILE A 66 -9.32 2.94 2.37
N ALA A 67 -9.06 3.50 3.55
CA ALA A 67 -9.26 2.81 4.81
C ALA A 67 -10.75 2.48 5.07
N ILE A 68 -11.66 3.35 4.64
CA ILE A 68 -13.10 3.09 4.69
C ILE A 68 -13.47 1.95 3.74
N LEU A 69 -12.97 1.96 2.50
CA LEU A 69 -13.17 0.87 1.53
C LEU A 69 -12.59 -0.45 2.04
N ALA A 70 -11.42 -0.42 2.68
CA ALA A 70 -10.80 -1.58 3.30
C ALA A 70 -11.58 -2.15 4.49
N ALA A 71 -12.39 -1.32 5.15
CA ALA A 71 -13.20 -1.73 6.29
C ALA A 71 -14.50 -2.43 5.86
N ALA A 72 -15.06 -2.10 4.70
CA ALA A 72 -16.35 -2.63 4.26
C ALA A 72 -16.39 -4.18 4.19
N PRO A 73 -15.37 -4.88 3.66
CA PRO A 73 -15.36 -6.34 3.69
C PRO A 73 -15.22 -6.94 5.11
N LEU A 74 -14.60 -6.20 6.04
CA LEU A 74 -14.46 -6.64 7.42
C LEU A 74 -15.78 -6.53 8.19
N THR A 75 -16.59 -5.52 7.88
CA THR A 75 -17.89 -5.32 8.50
C THR A 75 -18.92 -6.33 8.01
N ALA A 76 -18.82 -6.76 6.75
CA ALA A 76 -19.69 -7.78 6.16
C ALA A 76 -19.39 -9.22 6.63
N THR A 77 -18.24 -9.45 7.28
CA THR A 77 -17.78 -10.79 7.62
C THR A 77 -17.98 -11.09 9.11
N PRO A 78 -18.60 -12.24 9.47
CA PRO A 78 -18.75 -12.64 10.87
C PRO A 78 -17.40 -12.72 11.59
N ALA A 79 -17.35 -12.26 12.84
CA ALA A 79 -16.11 -12.26 13.63
C ALA A 79 -15.46 -13.66 13.74
N THR A 80 -16.27 -14.72 13.78
CA THR A 80 -15.79 -16.12 13.80
C THR A 80 -15.02 -16.49 12.53
N GLN A 81 -15.45 -16.01 11.36
CA GLN A 81 -14.76 -16.23 10.10
C GLN A 81 -13.49 -15.37 10.01
N LEU A 82 -13.52 -14.16 10.57
CA LEU A 82 -12.35 -13.29 10.62
C LEU A 82 -11.21 -13.90 11.45
N VAL A 83 -11.54 -14.60 12.54
CA VAL A 83 -10.56 -15.34 13.35
C VAL A 83 -9.89 -16.46 12.56
N ASN A 84 -10.59 -17.09 11.60
CA ASN A 84 -10.00 -18.13 10.75
C ASN A 84 -8.93 -17.57 9.80
N PHE A 85 -8.99 -16.27 9.45
CA PHE A 85 -7.96 -15.60 8.65
C PHE A 85 -6.74 -15.19 9.47
N LEU A 86 -6.81 -15.24 10.81
CA LEU A 86 -5.72 -14.81 11.68
C LEU A 86 -4.46 -15.65 11.49
N ILE A 87 -4.58 -16.99 11.55
CA ILE A 87 -3.43 -17.88 11.42
C ILE A 87 -2.81 -17.79 10.01
N PRO A 88 -3.58 -17.91 8.91
CA PRO A 88 -3.04 -17.72 7.57
C PRO A 88 -2.40 -16.35 7.37
N GLY A 89 -3.03 -15.28 7.88
CA GLY A 89 -2.49 -13.93 7.82
C GLY A 89 -1.16 -13.77 8.56
N LEU A 90 -1.03 -14.39 9.73
CA LEU A 90 0.23 -14.39 10.50
C LEU A 90 1.33 -15.19 9.79
N VAL A 91 1.00 -16.34 9.19
CA VAL A 91 1.97 -17.13 8.41
C VAL A 91 2.44 -16.36 7.18
N VAL A 92 1.52 -15.74 6.43
CA VAL A 92 1.86 -14.87 5.30
C VAL A 92 2.73 -13.69 5.78
N SER A 93 2.36 -13.05 6.89
CA SER A 93 3.17 -11.97 7.48
C SER A 93 4.59 -12.41 7.81
N ALA A 94 4.75 -13.55 8.51
CA ALA A 94 6.04 -14.10 8.85
C ALA A 94 6.86 -14.46 7.60
N ALA A 95 6.21 -15.02 6.56
CA ALA A 95 6.87 -15.33 5.29
C ALA A 95 7.33 -14.06 4.55
N THR A 96 6.46 -13.04 4.40
CA THR A 96 6.82 -11.77 3.76
C THR A 96 7.94 -11.06 4.52
N ILE A 97 7.89 -11.07 5.85
CA ILE A 97 8.96 -10.57 6.72
C ILE A 97 10.26 -11.33 6.46
N GLY A 98 10.22 -12.66 6.47
CA GLY A 98 11.38 -13.52 6.27
C GLY A 98 12.04 -13.26 4.91
N ILE A 99 11.23 -13.17 3.85
CA ILE A 99 11.69 -12.83 2.49
C ILE A 99 12.29 -11.43 2.47
N GLY A 100 11.66 -10.45 3.13
CA GLY A 100 12.17 -9.07 3.22
C GLY A 100 13.52 -8.98 3.94
N VAL A 101 13.67 -9.66 5.08
CA VAL A 101 14.94 -9.71 5.83
C VAL A 101 16.01 -10.44 5.02
N ALA A 102 15.71 -11.62 4.49
CA ALA A 102 16.64 -12.40 3.68
C ALA A 102 17.08 -11.62 2.43
N GLY A 103 16.14 -11.00 1.71
CA GLY A 103 16.39 -10.15 0.56
C GLY A 103 17.26 -8.94 0.91
N GLY A 104 17.00 -8.28 2.04
CA GLY A 104 17.81 -7.15 2.51
C GLY A 104 19.24 -7.53 2.88
N LEU A 105 19.44 -8.72 3.46
CA LEU A 105 20.76 -9.27 3.77
C LEU A 105 21.51 -9.72 2.51
N LEU A 106 20.81 -10.31 1.54
CA LEU A 106 21.36 -10.67 0.23
C LEU A 106 21.80 -9.42 -0.55
N LEU A 107 21.00 -8.36 -0.51
CA LEU A 107 21.34 -7.07 -1.11
C LEU A 107 22.62 -6.47 -0.50
N HIS A 108 22.77 -6.52 0.82
CA HIS A 108 24.03 -6.13 1.49
C HIS A 108 25.21 -7.01 1.05
N HIS A 109 24.98 -8.32 0.86
CA HIS A 109 26.05 -9.23 0.44
C HIS A 109 26.51 -8.96 -1.01
N ALA A 110 25.56 -8.72 -1.91
CA ALA A 110 25.83 -8.38 -3.31
C ALA A 110 26.42 -6.97 -3.47
N HIS A 111 25.99 -6.02 -2.65
CA HIS A 111 26.44 -4.62 -2.67
C HIS A 111 26.88 -4.18 -1.27
N ARG A 112 28.17 -4.36 -0.98
CA ARG A 112 28.76 -3.99 0.33
C ARG A 112 28.70 -2.50 0.66
N GLU A 113 28.45 -1.65 -0.34
CA GLU A 113 28.21 -0.21 -0.18
C GLU A 113 26.92 0.08 0.59
N ILE A 114 25.96 -0.86 0.58
CA ILE A 114 24.67 -0.74 1.28
C ILE A 114 24.82 -1.36 2.67
N SER A 115 24.53 -0.58 3.73
CA SER A 115 24.56 -1.11 5.09
C SER A 115 23.48 -2.19 5.30
N ARG A 116 23.68 -3.09 6.28
CA ARG A 116 22.70 -4.15 6.60
C ARG A 116 21.34 -3.59 7.00
N SER A 117 21.34 -2.51 7.79
CA SER A 117 20.13 -1.82 8.20
C SER A 117 19.45 -1.17 6.98
N THR A 118 20.21 -0.52 6.10
CA THR A 118 19.68 0.03 4.84
C THR A 118 19.00 -1.05 3.99
N GLY A 119 19.67 -2.19 3.77
CA GLY A 119 19.14 -3.27 2.94
C GLY A 119 17.85 -3.88 3.51
N VAL A 120 17.86 -4.27 4.78
CA VAL A 120 16.68 -4.85 5.45
C VAL A 120 15.50 -3.87 5.47
N LEU A 121 15.78 -2.60 5.75
CA LEU A 121 14.75 -1.57 5.87
C LEU A 121 14.20 -1.10 4.52
N SER A 122 15.00 -1.18 3.45
CA SER A 122 14.53 -0.99 2.08
C SER A 122 13.59 -2.11 1.63
N MET A 123 13.81 -3.34 2.11
CA MET A 123 13.10 -4.53 1.64
C MET A 123 11.84 -4.83 2.44
N LEU A 124 11.81 -4.49 3.74
CA LEU A 124 10.64 -4.75 4.58
C LEU A 124 9.43 -3.91 4.18
N ALA A 125 8.29 -4.57 3.98
CA ALA A 125 7.06 -3.97 3.48
C ALA A 125 6.19 -3.36 4.59
N GLY A 126 6.75 -2.45 5.39
CA GLY A 126 6.05 -1.85 6.55
C GLY A 126 5.57 -0.42 6.37
N GLY A 127 5.40 0.02 5.12
CA GLY A 127 4.86 1.34 4.80
C GLY A 127 5.93 2.43 4.59
N ALA A 128 5.74 3.20 3.52
CA ALA A 128 6.64 4.28 3.12
C ALA A 128 6.68 5.47 4.10
N SER A 129 5.78 5.50 5.08
CA SER A 129 5.73 6.52 6.13
C SER A 129 6.58 6.19 7.36
N VAL A 130 6.84 4.90 7.62
CA VAL A 130 7.52 4.45 8.86
C VAL A 130 8.97 4.07 8.59
N MET A 131 9.22 3.33 7.51
CA MET A 131 10.55 2.78 7.23
C MET A 131 11.62 3.84 6.99
N PRO A 132 11.36 4.94 6.26
CA PRO A 132 12.35 6.02 6.15
C PRO A 132 12.66 6.69 7.49
N PHE A 133 11.66 6.88 8.35
CA PHE A 133 11.90 7.48 9.67
C PHE A 133 12.84 6.60 10.51
N LEU A 134 12.55 5.30 10.56
CA LEU A 134 13.38 4.30 11.22
C LEU A 134 14.79 4.22 10.60
N ALA A 135 14.95 4.57 9.32
CA ALA A 135 16.24 4.62 8.66
C ALA A 135 17.12 5.71 9.27
N ARG A 136 16.53 6.88 9.57
CA ARG A 136 17.23 7.98 10.24
C ARG A 136 17.68 7.59 11.64
N ASP A 137 16.81 6.93 12.38
CA ASP A 137 17.09 6.52 13.76
C ASP A 137 18.17 5.42 13.85
N THR A 138 18.22 4.54 12.85
CA THR A 138 19.21 3.43 12.79
C THR A 138 20.50 3.80 12.05
N GLY A 139 20.64 5.05 11.59
CA GLY A 139 21.79 5.49 10.79
C GLY A 139 21.86 4.88 9.39
N ALA A 140 20.77 4.27 8.91
CA ALA A 140 20.63 3.75 7.56
C ALA A 140 20.42 4.89 6.55
N ASP A 141 20.71 4.62 5.27
CA ASP A 141 20.52 5.60 4.21
C ASP A 141 19.02 5.85 3.96
N TYR A 142 18.51 6.93 4.56
CA TYR A 142 17.15 7.42 4.41
C TYR A 142 16.72 7.54 2.94
N ARG A 143 17.60 8.07 2.09
CA ARG A 143 17.25 8.39 0.69
C ARG A 143 17.09 7.09 -0.10
N TYR A 144 17.98 6.14 0.11
CA TYR A 144 17.90 4.82 -0.52
C TYR A 144 16.65 4.06 -0.06
N VAL A 145 16.40 3.98 1.25
CA VAL A 145 15.20 3.31 1.79
C VAL A 145 13.92 3.95 1.25
N THR A 146 13.86 5.27 1.18
CA THR A 146 12.69 5.97 0.63
C THR A 146 12.47 5.64 -0.85
N LEU A 147 13.54 5.70 -1.67
CA LEU A 147 13.44 5.42 -3.10
C LEU A 147 13.01 3.98 -3.38
N THR A 148 13.63 3.01 -2.71
CA THR A 148 13.33 1.58 -2.88
C THR A 148 11.89 1.25 -2.47
N GLN A 149 11.39 1.83 -1.38
CA GLN A 149 10.00 1.66 -0.94
C GLN A 149 9.01 2.22 -1.97
N TYR A 150 9.29 3.39 -2.53
CA TYR A 150 8.45 3.97 -3.58
C TYR A 150 8.54 3.20 -4.90
N LEU A 151 9.74 2.75 -5.29
CA LEU A 151 9.91 1.94 -6.49
C LEU A 151 9.20 0.59 -6.37
N ARG A 152 9.21 -0.03 -5.17
CA ARG A 152 8.42 -1.24 -4.90
C ARG A 152 6.93 -0.96 -5.03
N LEU A 153 6.42 0.10 -4.40
CA LEU A 153 5.00 0.47 -4.50
C LEU A 153 4.60 0.71 -5.96
N LEU A 154 5.43 1.44 -6.72
CA LEU A 154 5.23 1.67 -8.13
C LEU A 154 5.18 0.37 -8.92
N ALA A 155 6.16 -0.52 -8.72
CA ALA A 155 6.22 -1.80 -9.40
C ALA A 155 5.01 -2.68 -9.08
N VAL A 156 4.61 -2.76 -7.80
CA VAL A 156 3.44 -3.54 -7.36
C VAL A 156 2.14 -2.97 -7.94
N MET A 157 1.93 -1.65 -7.87
CA MET A 157 0.72 -1.00 -8.38
C MET A 157 0.57 -1.07 -9.91
N LEU A 158 1.68 -1.13 -10.66
CA LEU A 158 1.65 -1.30 -12.11
C LEU A 158 1.53 -2.77 -12.52
N SER A 159 2.17 -3.68 -11.78
CA SER A 159 2.20 -5.11 -12.13
C SER A 159 0.92 -5.84 -11.76
N LEU A 160 0.27 -5.49 -10.65
CA LEU A 160 -0.96 -6.16 -10.18
C LEU A 160 -2.08 -6.12 -11.23
N PRO A 161 -2.48 -4.95 -11.77
CA PRO A 161 -3.57 -4.92 -12.76
C PRO A 161 -3.15 -5.50 -14.11
N LEU A 162 -1.87 -5.36 -14.48
CA LEU A 162 -1.32 -5.96 -15.69
C LEU A 162 -1.34 -7.49 -15.61
N ALA A 163 -1.01 -8.05 -14.45
CA ALA A 163 -1.10 -9.48 -14.20
C ALA A 163 -2.54 -9.98 -14.26
N ALA A 164 -3.50 -9.24 -13.67
CA ALA A 164 -4.92 -9.57 -13.76
C ALA A 164 -5.41 -9.61 -15.22
N MET A 165 -5.00 -8.63 -16.04
CA MET A 165 -5.33 -8.57 -17.47
C MET A 165 -4.72 -9.72 -18.28
N LEU A 166 -3.45 -10.08 -18.03
CA LEU A 166 -2.76 -11.14 -18.77
C LEU A 166 -3.28 -12.55 -18.44
N ILE A 167 -3.75 -12.76 -17.21
CA ILE A 167 -4.27 -14.06 -16.78
C ILE A 167 -5.75 -14.21 -17.18
N GLY A 168 -6.40 -13.14 -17.65
CA GLY A 168 -7.74 -13.20 -18.26
C GLY A 168 -8.86 -13.43 -17.26
N PHE A 169 -8.75 -12.84 -16.07
CA PHE A 169 -9.83 -12.87 -15.10
C PHE A 169 -10.89 -11.81 -15.43
N ASP A 170 -12.16 -12.22 -15.44
CA ASP A 170 -13.32 -11.34 -15.62
C ASP A 170 -13.37 -10.34 -14.46
N THR A 171 -12.72 -9.20 -14.67
CA THR A 171 -12.83 -8.01 -13.82
C THR A 171 -14.04 -7.25 -14.36
N HIS A 172 -15.19 -7.48 -13.76
CA HIS A 172 -16.36 -6.68 -14.11
C HIS A 172 -16.11 -5.26 -13.60
N PRO A 173 -16.15 -4.24 -14.47
CA PRO A 173 -16.08 -2.86 -14.01
C PRO A 173 -17.19 -2.68 -12.97
N THR A 174 -16.83 -2.10 -11.82
CA THR A 174 -17.77 -1.73 -10.77
C THR A 174 -18.90 -0.91 -11.38
N ALA A 175 -19.96 -1.61 -11.76
CA ALA A 175 -21.21 -1.00 -12.16
C ALA A 175 -21.69 -0.23 -10.95
N ASP A 176 -22.07 1.03 -11.18
CA ASP A 176 -22.73 1.89 -10.23
C ASP A 176 -23.70 1.09 -9.36
N THR A 177 -23.26 0.68 -8.16
CA THR A 177 -24.19 0.39 -7.10
C THR A 177 -24.71 1.75 -6.68
N ALA A 178 -25.75 2.20 -7.39
CA ALA A 178 -26.62 3.27 -6.99
C ALA A 178 -27.24 2.88 -5.65
N THR A 179 -26.44 3.05 -4.60
CA THR A 179 -26.83 2.94 -3.22
C THR A 179 -27.57 4.22 -2.90
N ASP A 180 -28.71 4.09 -2.22
CA ASP A 180 -29.49 5.25 -1.79
C ASP A 180 -28.58 6.23 -1.06
N PHE A 181 -28.45 7.42 -1.65
CA PHE A 181 -27.56 8.46 -1.14
C PHE A 181 -28.09 8.95 0.21
N SER A 182 -27.46 8.49 1.29
CA SER A 182 -27.78 8.92 2.65
C SER A 182 -26.93 10.13 3.02
N TRP A 183 -27.58 11.28 3.22
CA TRP A 183 -26.94 12.48 3.78
C TRP A 183 -26.28 12.21 5.14
N ILE A 184 -26.88 11.32 5.93
CA ILE A 184 -26.35 10.90 7.23
C ILE A 184 -25.10 10.03 7.02
N GLY A 185 -25.14 9.09 6.08
CA GLY A 185 -23.98 8.28 5.69
C GLY A 185 -22.80 9.16 5.25
N LEU A 186 -23.05 10.16 4.39
CA LEU A 186 -22.02 11.10 3.96
C LEU A 186 -21.44 11.90 5.13
N LEU A 187 -22.28 12.39 6.05
CA LEU A 187 -21.83 13.12 7.23
C LEU A 187 -20.93 12.24 8.12
N VAL A 188 -21.32 10.98 8.36
CA VAL A 188 -20.53 10.01 9.10
C VAL A 188 -19.18 9.75 8.42
N LEU A 189 -19.16 9.57 7.10
CA LEU A 189 -17.94 9.40 6.33
C LEU A 189 -17.01 10.61 6.44
N LEU A 190 -17.54 11.83 6.34
CA LEU A 190 -16.76 13.06 6.51
C LEU A 190 -16.17 13.18 7.92
N ILE A 191 -16.94 12.80 8.95
CA ILE A 191 -16.47 12.75 10.34
C ILE A 191 -15.33 11.72 10.48
N ILE A 192 -15.50 10.52 9.93
CA ILE A 192 -14.46 9.47 9.94
C ILE A 192 -13.18 9.98 9.26
N MET A 193 -13.29 10.63 8.10
CA MET A 193 -12.14 11.19 7.38
C MET A 193 -11.43 12.29 8.17
N ALA A 194 -12.17 13.15 8.87
CA ALA A 194 -11.61 14.23 9.67
C ALA A 194 -10.99 13.75 10.98
N VAL A 195 -11.64 12.81 11.67
CA VAL A 195 -11.35 12.41 13.05
C VAL A 195 -10.52 11.12 13.12
N GLY A 196 -10.56 10.28 12.09
CA GLY A 196 -9.90 8.98 12.04
C GLY A 196 -8.39 9.05 12.28
N GLN A 197 -7.67 9.91 11.56
CA GLN A 197 -6.24 10.06 11.80
C GLN A 197 -5.92 10.63 13.20
N PRO A 198 -6.55 11.73 13.67
CA PRO A 198 -6.35 12.21 15.04
C PRO A 198 -6.58 11.15 16.11
N VAL A 199 -7.66 10.37 15.99
CA VAL A 199 -7.97 9.27 16.92
C VAL A 199 -6.92 8.17 16.85
N GLY A 200 -6.56 7.71 15.65
CA GLY A 200 -5.49 6.73 15.49
C GLY A 200 -4.16 7.22 16.09
N THR A 201 -3.87 8.51 15.98
CA THR A 201 -2.65 9.10 16.55
C THR A 201 -2.69 9.07 18.08
N ARG A 202 -3.83 9.39 18.69
CA ARG A 202 -4.01 9.30 20.16
C ARG A 202 -3.97 7.88 20.70
N LEU A 203 -4.51 6.92 19.93
CA LEU A 203 -4.50 5.50 20.26
C LEU A 203 -3.13 4.85 20.01
N HIS A 204 -2.14 5.60 19.51
CA HIS A 204 -0.81 5.10 19.14
C HIS A 204 -0.87 3.88 18.19
N VAL A 205 -1.89 3.82 17.33
CA VAL A 205 -1.99 2.72 16.38
C VAL A 205 -0.93 2.84 15.29
N PRO A 206 -0.40 1.71 14.80
CA PRO A 206 0.56 1.76 13.71
C PRO A 206 -0.12 2.28 12.44
N ALA A 207 0.54 3.19 11.70
CA ALA A 207 -0.05 3.90 10.55
C ALA A 207 -1.41 4.60 10.82
N PRO A 208 -1.45 5.66 11.67
CA PRO A 208 -2.69 6.34 12.08
C PRO A 208 -3.60 6.83 10.95
N SER A 209 -3.02 7.18 9.79
CA SER A 209 -3.78 7.68 8.64
C SER A 209 -4.61 6.62 7.93
N ILE A 210 -4.38 5.33 8.19
CA ILE A 210 -5.13 4.21 7.58
C ILE A 210 -5.89 3.46 8.68
N LEU A 211 -5.21 2.97 9.72
CA LEU A 211 -5.88 2.20 10.77
C LEU A 211 -6.89 3.03 11.57
N GLY A 212 -6.64 4.33 11.76
CA GLY A 212 -7.57 5.21 12.48
C GLY A 212 -8.95 5.31 11.81
N PRO A 213 -9.04 5.79 10.55
CA PRO A 213 -10.30 5.81 9.80
C PRO A 213 -10.94 4.43 9.65
N MET A 214 -10.14 3.36 9.45
CA MET A 214 -10.65 1.99 9.32
C MET A 214 -11.34 1.51 10.60
N LEU A 215 -10.71 1.69 11.77
CA LEU A 215 -11.29 1.33 13.06
C LEU A 215 -12.56 2.12 13.36
N LEU A 216 -12.57 3.42 13.05
CA LEU A 216 -13.79 4.23 13.18
C LEU A 216 -14.90 3.76 12.24
N THR A 217 -14.56 3.30 11.03
CA THR A 217 -15.55 2.77 10.08
C THR A 217 -16.17 1.49 10.59
N VAL A 218 -15.35 0.53 11.07
CA VAL A 218 -15.85 -0.71 11.69
C VAL A 218 -16.72 -0.40 12.91
N LEU A 219 -16.26 0.50 13.79
CA LEU A 219 -17.00 0.89 14.98
C LEU A 219 -18.34 1.58 14.64
N ALA A 220 -18.33 2.49 13.67
CA ALA A 220 -19.54 3.17 13.21
C ALA A 220 -20.55 2.17 12.66
N HIS A 221 -20.10 1.18 11.87
CA HIS A 221 -20.97 0.14 11.35
C HIS A 221 -21.54 -0.77 12.45
N THR A 222 -20.77 -1.06 13.50
CA THR A 222 -21.28 -1.87 14.63
C THR A 222 -22.24 -1.12 15.56
N LEU A 223 -22.11 0.21 15.65
CA LEU A 223 -22.90 1.04 16.58
C LEU A 223 -24.13 1.65 15.93
N LEU A 224 -24.06 1.95 14.64
CA LEU A 224 -25.18 2.44 13.86
C LEU A 224 -25.66 1.27 13.00
N ASP A 225 -26.83 0.71 13.36
CA ASP A 225 -27.54 -0.37 12.65
C ASP A 225 -27.43 -0.30 11.11
N ASP A 226 -27.65 -1.44 10.43
CA ASP A 226 -27.67 -1.69 8.96
C ASP A 226 -28.42 -0.67 8.06
N ARG A 227 -29.09 0.31 8.66
CA ARG A 227 -29.81 1.39 7.97
C ARG A 227 -28.90 2.47 7.39
N LEU A 228 -27.63 2.53 7.77
CA LEU A 228 -26.67 3.47 7.17
C LEU A 228 -25.77 2.75 6.17
N THR A 229 -26.09 2.92 4.89
CA THR A 229 -25.18 2.61 3.80
C THR A 229 -23.98 3.56 3.87
N LEU A 230 -22.86 3.08 4.44
CA LEU A 230 -21.55 3.73 4.32
C LEU A 230 -20.95 3.46 2.93
N ALA A 231 -21.74 3.68 1.89
CA ALA A 231 -21.30 3.56 0.51
C ALA A 231 -20.62 4.86 0.08
N LEU A 232 -19.40 4.75 -0.44
CA LEU A 232 -18.73 5.91 -1.04
C LEU A 232 -19.22 6.10 -2.47
N PRO A 233 -19.56 7.34 -2.87
CA PRO A 233 -19.83 7.63 -4.27
C PRO A 233 -18.63 7.24 -5.13
N GLY A 234 -18.86 6.57 -6.26
CA GLY A 234 -17.79 6.12 -7.17
C GLY A 234 -16.82 7.23 -7.56
N ALA A 235 -17.31 8.47 -7.70
CA ALA A 235 -16.47 9.65 -7.94
C ALA A 235 -15.45 9.93 -6.81
N VAL A 236 -15.85 9.78 -5.54
CA VAL A 236 -14.95 9.99 -4.38
C VAL A 236 -13.87 8.92 -4.37
N THR A 237 -14.27 7.67 -4.60
CA THR A 237 -13.38 6.52 -4.71
C THR A 237 -12.37 6.69 -5.85
N ALA A 238 -12.82 7.07 -7.05
CA ALA A 238 -11.95 7.35 -8.19
C ALA A 238 -10.94 8.48 -7.91
N VAL A 239 -11.38 9.56 -7.26
CA VAL A 239 -10.49 10.67 -6.86
C VAL A 239 -9.45 10.23 -5.83
N ALA A 240 -9.84 9.41 -4.85
CA ALA A 240 -8.89 8.87 -3.88
C ALA A 240 -7.85 7.96 -4.55
N PHE A 241 -8.26 7.11 -5.49
CA PHE A 241 -7.37 6.27 -6.28
C PHE A 241 -6.40 7.07 -7.15
N MET A 242 -6.88 8.12 -7.82
CA MET A 242 -6.00 9.05 -8.53
C MET A 242 -5.00 9.71 -7.58
N ALA A 243 -5.44 10.15 -6.40
CA ALA A 243 -4.58 10.77 -5.41
C ALA A 243 -3.48 9.82 -4.91
N ILE A 244 -3.79 8.56 -4.65
CA ILE A 244 -2.81 7.53 -4.30
C ILE A 244 -1.84 7.27 -5.45
N GLY A 245 -2.34 7.18 -6.69
CA GLY A 245 -1.49 7.02 -7.86
C GLY A 245 -0.53 8.20 -8.06
N TRP A 246 -1.00 9.44 -7.85
CA TRP A 246 -0.15 10.63 -7.88
C TRP A 246 0.90 10.63 -6.76
N MET A 247 0.56 10.12 -5.57
CA MET A 247 1.51 9.97 -4.47
C MET A 247 2.61 8.96 -4.80
N ALA A 248 2.25 7.82 -5.41
CA ALA A 248 3.21 6.79 -5.80
C ALA A 248 4.10 7.25 -6.98
N GLY A 249 3.49 7.79 -8.05
CA GLY A 249 4.23 8.26 -9.22
C GLY A 249 5.03 9.53 -8.98
N GLY A 250 4.45 10.50 -8.26
CA GLY A 250 5.07 11.79 -7.96
C GLY A 250 6.23 11.71 -6.96
N ALA A 251 6.33 10.61 -6.21
CA ALA A 251 7.45 10.34 -5.32
C ALA A 251 8.76 10.02 -6.05
N LEU A 252 8.70 9.72 -7.36
CA LEU A 252 9.88 9.48 -8.17
C LEU A 252 10.66 10.80 -8.33
N SER A 253 11.93 10.83 -7.92
CA SER A 253 12.78 12.02 -8.10
C SER A 253 13.98 11.67 -8.96
N VAL A 254 14.19 12.43 -10.05
CA VAL A 254 15.33 12.23 -10.97
C VAL A 254 16.67 12.30 -10.25
N PRO A 255 16.92 13.24 -9.32
CA PRO A 255 18.18 13.28 -8.60
C PRO A 255 18.43 11.99 -7.79
N ALA A 256 17.40 11.45 -7.13
CA ALA A 256 17.54 10.18 -6.40
C ALA A 256 17.73 9.01 -7.38
N LEU A 257 16.94 8.95 -8.45
CA LEU A 257 17.04 7.87 -9.44
C LEU A 257 18.41 7.85 -10.11
N LYS A 258 18.99 9.01 -10.42
CA LYS A 258 20.34 9.14 -10.98
C LYS A 258 21.42 8.75 -9.96
N SER A 259 21.26 9.15 -8.70
CA SER A 259 22.17 8.77 -7.60
C SER A 259 22.21 7.27 -7.35
N PHE A 260 21.10 6.57 -7.62
CA PHE A 260 20.94 5.13 -7.38
C PHE A 260 20.80 4.31 -8.66
N ALA A 261 21.10 4.90 -9.83
CA ALA A 261 20.92 4.27 -11.14
C ALA A 261 21.73 2.97 -11.26
N ARG A 262 22.93 2.92 -10.68
CA ARG A 262 23.78 1.74 -10.68
C ARG A 262 23.22 0.60 -9.82
N THR A 263 22.52 0.92 -8.75
CA THR A 263 21.85 -0.04 -7.85
C THR A 263 20.41 -0.37 -8.29
N LEU A 264 19.88 0.35 -9.28
CA LEU A 264 18.51 0.20 -9.74
C LEU A 264 18.22 -1.21 -10.31
N PRO A 265 19.08 -1.83 -11.15
CA PRO A 265 18.82 -3.17 -11.68
C PRO A 265 18.76 -4.22 -10.56
N ALA A 266 19.69 -4.15 -9.59
CA ALA A 266 19.67 -5.00 -8.43
C ALA A 266 18.38 -4.80 -7.63
N THR A 267 17.99 -3.55 -7.37
CA THR A 267 16.74 -3.22 -6.65
C THR A 267 15.51 -3.79 -7.37
N LEU A 268 15.42 -3.66 -8.69
CA LEU A 268 14.32 -4.20 -9.49
C LEU A 268 14.29 -5.73 -9.46
N LEU A 269 15.45 -6.39 -9.57
CA LEU A 269 15.56 -7.84 -9.44
C LEU A 269 15.09 -8.32 -8.06
N PHE A 270 15.42 -7.58 -7.00
CA PHE A 270 14.95 -7.87 -5.65
C PHE A 270 13.44 -7.65 -5.49
N ILE A 271 12.89 -6.58 -6.06
CA ILE A 271 11.43 -6.36 -6.08
C ILE A 271 10.75 -7.53 -6.79
N ALA A 272 11.28 -7.97 -7.93
CA ALA A 272 10.76 -9.14 -8.65
C ALA A 272 10.84 -10.42 -7.82
N ALA A 273 11.96 -10.66 -7.13
CA ALA A 273 12.12 -11.80 -6.24
C ALA A 273 11.15 -11.76 -5.04
N LEU A 274 10.93 -10.57 -4.45
CA LEU A 274 9.96 -10.37 -3.37
C LEU A 274 8.54 -10.65 -3.87
N MET A 275 8.18 -10.15 -5.06
CA MET A 275 6.88 -10.42 -5.68
C MET A 275 6.70 -11.91 -5.98
N ALA A 276 7.73 -12.58 -6.51
CA ALA A 276 7.73 -14.03 -6.72
C ALA A 276 7.56 -14.81 -5.40
N GLY A 277 8.19 -14.34 -4.31
CA GLY A 277 7.98 -14.90 -2.98
C GLY A 277 6.55 -14.72 -2.49
N CYS A 278 5.93 -13.56 -2.75
CA CYS A 278 4.52 -13.32 -2.40
C CYS A 278 3.58 -14.20 -3.23
N ALA A 279 3.86 -14.35 -4.54
CA ALA A 279 3.18 -15.29 -5.43
C ALA A 279 3.30 -16.75 -4.94
N ALA A 280 4.48 -17.16 -4.48
CA ALA A 280 4.66 -18.50 -3.89
C ALA A 280 3.84 -18.68 -2.60
N THR A 281 3.80 -17.67 -1.73
CA THR A 281 2.93 -17.72 -0.54
C THR A 281 1.44 -17.68 -0.87
N ALA A 282 1.07 -17.13 -2.03
CA ALA A 282 -0.31 -17.15 -2.51
C ALA A 282 -0.77 -18.56 -2.87
N LEU A 283 0.11 -19.42 -3.42
CA LEU A 283 -0.22 -20.84 -3.66
C LEU A 283 -0.58 -21.57 -2.35
N LEU A 284 0.19 -21.32 -1.29
CA LEU A 284 -0.09 -21.87 0.04
C LEU A 284 -1.44 -21.38 0.55
N LEU A 285 -1.74 -20.09 0.39
CA LEU A 285 -2.98 -19.49 0.85
C LEU A 285 -4.20 -19.96 0.03
N THR A 286 -4.04 -20.15 -1.28
CA THR A 286 -5.05 -20.73 -2.19
C THR A 286 -5.44 -22.13 -1.70
N TRP A 287 -4.44 -22.97 -1.42
CA TRP A 287 -4.68 -24.33 -0.92
C TRP A 287 -5.32 -24.34 0.47
N TRP A 288 -4.94 -23.40 1.34
CA TRP A 288 -5.41 -23.39 2.73
C TRP A 288 -6.81 -22.79 2.90
N LEU A 289 -7.11 -21.70 2.18
CA LEU A 289 -8.40 -20.99 2.28
C LEU A 289 -9.40 -21.37 1.18
N GLY A 290 -8.97 -22.12 0.16
CA GLY A 290 -9.83 -22.50 -0.97
C GLY A 290 -10.25 -21.33 -1.85
N VAL A 291 -9.55 -20.20 -1.77
CA VAL A 291 -9.84 -19.00 -2.58
C VAL A 291 -9.09 -19.03 -3.92
N PRO A 292 -9.58 -18.35 -4.96
CA PRO A 292 -8.86 -18.18 -6.22
C PRO A 292 -7.44 -17.65 -6.02
N TYR A 293 -6.53 -18.06 -6.92
CA TYR A 293 -5.12 -17.69 -6.84
C TYR A 293 -4.90 -16.16 -6.90
N LEU A 294 -5.71 -15.45 -7.69
CA LEU A 294 -5.64 -13.99 -7.77
C LEU A 294 -5.91 -13.36 -6.41
N ASP A 295 -6.97 -13.79 -5.72
CA ASP A 295 -7.34 -13.25 -4.40
C ASP A 295 -6.29 -13.57 -3.36
N ALA A 296 -5.77 -14.80 -3.37
CA ALA A 296 -4.64 -15.17 -2.53
C ALA A 296 -3.40 -14.30 -2.81
N TYR A 297 -3.13 -14.00 -4.08
CA TYR A 297 -1.99 -13.16 -4.48
C TYR A 297 -2.20 -11.69 -4.10
N LEU A 298 -3.41 -11.15 -4.28
CA LEU A 298 -3.80 -9.83 -3.79
C LEU A 298 -3.64 -9.76 -2.28
N ALA A 299 -4.06 -10.80 -1.55
CA ALA A 299 -3.92 -10.90 -0.10
C ALA A 299 -2.44 -10.89 0.36
N THR A 300 -1.54 -11.56 -0.38
CA THR A 300 -0.12 -11.63 -0.04
C THR A 300 0.72 -10.46 -0.57
N SER A 301 0.23 -9.67 -1.53
CA SER A 301 1.02 -8.68 -2.29
C SER A 301 1.62 -7.53 -1.45
N PRO A 302 2.94 -7.28 -1.52
CA PRO A 302 3.68 -6.41 -0.58
C PRO A 302 3.51 -4.92 -0.91
N GLY A 303 2.36 -4.37 -0.55
CA GLY A 303 1.99 -2.97 -0.77
C GLY A 303 0.84 -2.84 -1.77
N GLY A 304 0.35 -1.60 -1.96
CA GLY A 304 -0.80 -1.35 -2.84
C GLY A 304 -2.10 -1.92 -2.29
N LEU A 305 -2.32 -1.84 -0.97
CA LEU A 305 -3.61 -2.19 -0.34
C LEU A 305 -4.76 -1.49 -1.08
N GLU A 306 -4.52 -0.28 -1.55
CA GLU A 306 -5.47 0.50 -2.34
C GLU A 306 -5.84 -0.19 -3.65
N THR A 307 -4.85 -0.61 -4.44
CA THR A 307 -5.05 -1.28 -5.73
C THR A 307 -5.59 -2.70 -5.56
N ALA A 308 -5.10 -3.42 -4.55
CA ALA A 308 -5.48 -4.79 -4.33
C ALA A 308 -6.92 -4.93 -3.84
N LEU A 309 -7.40 -3.99 -3.02
CA LEU A 309 -8.80 -3.97 -2.60
C LEU A 309 -9.76 -3.67 -3.75
N ILE A 310 -9.38 -2.81 -4.71
CA ILE A 310 -10.19 -2.57 -5.92
C ILE A 310 -10.38 -3.87 -6.69
N ILE A 311 -9.27 -4.54 -6.99
CA ILE A 311 -9.30 -5.76 -7.81
C ILE A 311 -10.04 -6.88 -7.05
N ALA A 312 -9.92 -6.94 -5.72
CA ALA A 312 -10.63 -7.93 -4.90
C ALA A 312 -12.13 -7.64 -4.75
N ASP A 313 -12.52 -6.37 -4.72
CA ASP A 313 -13.93 -5.95 -4.72
C ASP A 313 -14.62 -6.35 -6.04
N GLU A 314 -13.91 -6.21 -7.16
CA GLU A 314 -14.38 -6.68 -8.48
C GLU A 314 -14.53 -8.22 -8.55
N ALA A 315 -13.88 -8.97 -7.64
CA ALA A 315 -13.82 -10.44 -7.64
C ALA A 315 -14.63 -11.11 -6.51
N ASP A 316 -15.46 -10.35 -5.76
CA ASP A 316 -16.27 -10.82 -4.61
C ASP A 316 -15.47 -11.51 -3.47
N SER A 317 -14.16 -11.26 -3.41
CA SER A 317 -13.22 -11.89 -2.49
C SER A 317 -12.64 -10.91 -1.45
N GLY A 318 -13.21 -9.71 -1.39
CA GLY A 318 -12.77 -8.57 -0.58
C GLY A 318 -12.41 -8.90 0.88
N PRO A 319 -13.16 -9.73 1.63
CA PRO A 319 -12.89 -9.95 3.04
C PRO A 319 -11.58 -10.66 3.35
N VAL A 320 -11.25 -11.70 2.57
CA VAL A 320 -10.02 -12.48 2.77
C VAL A 320 -8.81 -11.59 2.47
N VAL A 321 -8.90 -10.83 1.37
CA VAL A 321 -7.84 -9.92 0.93
C VAL A 321 -7.62 -8.82 1.97
N ALA A 322 -8.69 -8.15 2.41
CA ALA A 322 -8.61 -7.10 3.42
C ALA A 322 -8.02 -7.62 4.73
N ALA A 323 -8.56 -8.72 5.27
CA ALA A 323 -8.15 -9.27 6.55
C ALA A 323 -6.66 -9.66 6.55
N VAL A 324 -6.22 -10.46 5.57
CA VAL A 324 -4.83 -10.92 5.48
C VAL A 324 -3.86 -9.76 5.29
N GLN A 325 -4.20 -8.77 4.44
CA GLN A 325 -3.34 -7.60 4.25
C GLN A 325 -3.20 -6.75 5.50
N ILE A 326 -4.29 -6.59 6.28
CA ILE A 326 -4.30 -5.80 7.51
C ILE A 326 -3.50 -6.53 8.60
N ILE A 327 -3.73 -7.83 8.78
CA ILE A 327 -2.94 -8.67 9.71
C ILE A 327 -1.46 -8.56 9.37
N ARG A 328 -1.12 -8.67 8.08
CA ARG A 328 0.25 -8.51 7.61
C ARG A 328 0.79 -7.11 7.88
N LEU A 329 0.04 -6.05 7.57
CA LEU A 329 0.43 -4.67 7.81
C LEU A 329 0.76 -4.43 9.28
N ILE A 330 -0.12 -4.89 10.18
CA ILE A 330 0.09 -4.82 11.63
C ILE A 330 1.33 -5.62 12.02
N GLY A 331 1.47 -6.86 11.55
CA GLY A 331 2.62 -7.73 11.85
C GLY A 331 3.96 -7.11 11.43
N VAL A 332 4.03 -6.51 10.24
CA VAL A 332 5.25 -5.83 9.77
C VAL A 332 5.51 -4.56 10.57
N LEU A 333 4.48 -3.80 10.94
CA LEU A 333 4.65 -2.57 11.74
C LEU A 333 5.09 -2.86 13.17
N ILE A 334 4.56 -3.93 13.79
CA ILE A 334 5.05 -4.43 15.07
C ILE A 334 6.53 -4.79 14.93
N LEU A 335 6.90 -5.61 13.93
CA LEU A 335 8.30 -5.96 13.72
C LEU A 335 9.18 -4.74 13.47
N ALA A 336 8.69 -3.74 12.74
CA ALA A 336 9.39 -2.50 12.48
C ALA A 336 9.73 -1.76 13.79
N GLY A 337 8.82 -1.71 14.76
CA GLY A 337 9.09 -1.18 16.09
C GLY A 337 10.21 -1.93 16.83
N TRP A 338 10.37 -3.23 16.56
CA TRP A 338 11.39 -4.09 17.17
C TRP A 338 12.67 -4.18 16.34
N MET A 339 12.73 -3.52 15.18
CA MET A 339 13.83 -3.59 14.22
C MET A 339 15.20 -3.24 14.81
N PRO A 340 15.37 -2.20 15.67
CA PRO A 340 16.66 -1.91 16.26
C PRO A 340 17.22 -3.11 17.02
N GLN A 341 16.36 -3.84 17.74
CA GLN A 341 16.74 -5.03 18.51
C GLN A 341 17.07 -6.23 17.60
N VAL A 342 16.30 -6.42 16.52
CA VAL A 342 16.53 -7.47 15.52
C VAL A 342 17.88 -7.26 14.82
N LEU A 343 18.17 -6.02 14.39
CA LEU A 343 19.45 -5.66 13.78
C LEU A 343 20.63 -5.84 14.74
N HIS A 344 20.47 -5.48 16.02
CA HIS A 344 21.50 -5.74 17.04
C HIS A 344 21.76 -7.23 17.28
N ARG A 345 20.72 -8.09 17.28
CA ARG A 345 20.90 -9.54 17.39
C ARG A 345 21.62 -10.14 16.17
N ILE A 346 21.23 -9.72 14.97
CA ILE A 346 21.89 -10.17 13.72
C ILE A 346 23.37 -9.72 13.68
N ALA A 347 23.70 -8.55 14.23
CA ALA A 347 25.08 -8.09 14.36
C ALA A 347 25.91 -8.92 15.36
N ARG A 348 25.31 -9.38 16.47
CA ARG A 348 26.02 -10.18 17.49
C ARG A 348 26.30 -11.62 17.05
N VAL A 349 25.42 -12.25 16.28
CA VAL A 349 25.58 -13.67 15.87
C VAL A 349 26.78 -13.90 14.93
N ARG A 350 27.27 -12.86 14.23
CA ARG A 350 28.42 -12.97 13.30
C ARG A 350 29.76 -12.47 13.86
N HIS A 351 29.77 -11.90 15.06
CA HIS A 351 31.01 -11.64 15.82
C HIS A 351 30.95 -12.38 17.16
N PRO A 352 31.04 -13.72 17.19
CA PRO A 352 31.50 -14.36 18.40
C PRO A 352 32.92 -13.84 18.64
N ALA A 353 33.13 -13.29 19.83
CA ALA A 353 34.36 -12.68 20.32
C ALA A 353 35.64 -13.17 19.61
N ARG A 354 36.28 -12.28 18.84
CA ARG A 354 37.75 -12.27 18.80
C ARG A 354 38.18 -11.70 20.15
N ARG A 355 38.28 -12.56 21.15
CA ARG A 355 39.13 -12.34 22.32
C ARG A 355 40.33 -13.25 22.21
#